data_AF-A0A848ZTC2-F1
#
_entry.id   AF-A0A848ZTC2-F1
#
_cell.length_a   1.000
_cell.length_b   1.000
_cell.length_c   1.000
_cell.angle_alpha   90.00
_cell.angle_beta   90.00
_cell.angle_gamma   90.00
#
_symmetry.space_group_name_H-M   'P 1'
#
loop_
_entity.id
_entity.type
_entity.pdbx_description
1 polymer ?
#
loop_
_entity_poly.entity_id
_entity_poly.type
_entity_poly.pdbx_seq_one_letter_code
_entity_poly.pdbx_strand_id
1 'polypeptide(L)' 'MNLPYTMTVESAADAVLDFKPKQVYPYHYRGKPDVGDVAKFKKLVNDKNSNIEVVQLDWYPKEDY' A
#
# COMPACT_ATOMS: atom_id res chain seq x y z
N MET A 1 9.96 5.71 18.43
CA MET A 1 9.73 6.46 17.18
C MET A 1 8.47 7.30 17.34
N ASN A 2 8.49 8.54 16.89
CA ASN A 2 7.29 9.39 16.86
C ASN A 2 6.37 8.95 15.72
N LEU A 3 5.07 9.06 15.93
CA LEU A 3 4.06 8.86 14.91
C LEU A 3 4.14 9.97 13.84
N PRO A 4 3.71 9.69 12.60
CA PRO A 4 3.26 8.39 12.09
C PRO A 4 4.43 7.44 11.80
N TYR A 5 4.20 6.13 11.92
CA TYR A 5 5.23 5.11 11.67
C TYR A 5 5.51 4.89 10.16
N THR A 6 4.59 5.30 9.28
CA THR A 6 4.67 5.15 7.81
C THR A 6 4.04 6.34 7.08
N MET A 7 4.16 6.34 5.75
CA MET A 7 3.48 7.29 4.85
C MET A 7 1.98 6.99 4.69
N THR A 8 1.22 7.96 4.18
CA THR A 8 -0.20 7.76 3.83
C THR A 8 -0.34 6.92 2.56
N VAL A 9 -1.55 6.39 2.33
CA VAL A 9 -1.89 5.59 1.13
C VAL A 9 -1.63 6.39 -0.16
N GLU A 10 -1.95 7.67 -0.16
CA GLU A 10 -1.76 8.57 -1.31
C GLU A 10 -0.28 8.77 -1.62
N SER A 11 0.53 9.08 -0.60
CA SER A 11 1.98 9.24 -0.79
C SER A 11 2.65 7.95 -1.26
N ALA A 12 2.21 6.79 -0.77
CA ALA A 12 2.71 5.51 -1.25
C ALA A 12 2.35 5.26 -2.71
N ALA A 13 1.12 5.56 -3.13
CA ALA A 13 0.68 5.40 -4.50
C ALA A 13 1.47 6.32 -5.45
N ASP A 14 1.65 7.58 -5.07
CA ASP A 14 2.42 8.55 -5.85
C ASP A 14 3.88 8.10 -6.02
N ALA A 15 4.53 7.64 -4.95
CA ALA A 15 5.89 7.10 -5.05
C ALA A 15 5.98 5.90 -6.03
N VAL A 16 5.03 4.97 -5.98
CA VAL A 16 5.00 3.82 -6.89
C VAL A 16 4.82 4.24 -8.34
N LEU A 17 4.03 5.27 -8.59
CA LEU A 17 3.79 5.81 -9.93
C LEU A 17 4.98 6.58 -10.50
N ASP A 18 5.83 7.13 -9.65
CA ASP A 18 7.09 7.75 -10.07
C ASP A 18 8.10 6.69 -10.52
N PHE A 19 8.24 5.59 -9.76
CA PHE A 19 9.19 4.51 -10.07
C PHE A 19 8.69 3.56 -11.17
N LYS A 20 7.37 3.37 -11.31
CA LYS A 20 6.72 2.48 -12.30
C LYS A 20 7.26 1.05 -12.27
N PRO A 21 7.28 0.37 -11.10
CA PRO A 21 7.73 -1.01 -11.02
C PRO A 21 6.77 -1.94 -11.79
N LYS A 22 7.24 -3.15 -12.16
CA LYS A 22 6.36 -4.17 -12.74
C LYS A 22 5.36 -4.72 -11.70
N GLN A 23 5.83 -4.93 -10.48
CA GLN A 23 5.02 -5.43 -9.37
C GLN A 23 5.31 -4.62 -8.11
N VAL A 24 4.31 -4.43 -7.27
CA VAL A 24 4.44 -3.84 -5.94
C VAL A 24 3.71 -4.70 -4.92
N TYR A 25 4.35 -4.87 -3.75
CA TYR A 25 3.86 -5.67 -2.64
C TYR A 25 3.66 -4.76 -1.42
N PRO A 26 2.44 -4.25 -1.18
CA PRO A 26 2.16 -3.37 -0.05
C PRO A 26 2.45 -4.10 1.27
N TYR A 27 3.24 -3.50 2.14
CA TYR A 27 3.57 -4.02 3.46
C TYR A 27 3.54 -2.91 4.50
N HIS A 28 3.58 -3.27 5.79
CA HIS A 28 3.62 -2.34 6.92
C HIS A 28 2.45 -1.33 6.96
N TYR A 29 1.30 -1.71 6.39
CA TYR A 29 0.07 -0.94 6.46
C TYR A 29 -0.71 -1.15 7.76
N ARG A 30 -0.30 -2.08 8.63
CA ARG A 30 -0.92 -2.28 9.95
C ARG A 30 -0.36 -1.28 10.96
N GLY A 31 -1.10 -0.23 11.27
CA GLY A 31 -0.82 0.65 12.39
C GLY A 31 -1.55 0.22 13.66
N LYS A 32 -1.40 1.02 14.71
CA LYS A 32 -2.17 0.93 15.96
C LYS A 32 -2.62 2.34 16.33
N PRO A 33 -3.91 2.68 16.27
CA PRO A 33 -5.07 1.83 15.96
C PRO A 33 -5.37 1.67 14.46
N ASP A 34 -4.85 2.56 13.60
CA ASP A 34 -5.32 2.67 12.21
C ASP A 34 -4.62 1.69 11.26
N VAL A 35 -5.40 1.08 10.35
CA VAL A 35 -4.89 0.21 9.28
C VAL A 35 -5.00 0.93 7.95
N GLY A 36 -3.93 0.96 7.17
CA GLY A 36 -3.89 1.54 5.83
C GLY A 36 -4.75 0.74 4.84
N ASP A 37 -5.53 1.46 4.04
CA ASP A 37 -6.43 0.88 3.05
C ASP A 37 -5.67 0.43 1.78
N VAL A 38 -5.34 -0.87 1.74
CA VAL A 38 -4.62 -1.49 0.61
C VAL A 38 -5.49 -1.55 -0.66
N ALA A 39 -6.81 -1.64 -0.52
CA ALA A 39 -7.72 -1.63 -1.66
C ALA A 39 -7.74 -0.25 -2.34
N LYS A 40 -7.78 0.83 -1.55
CA LYS A 40 -7.62 2.20 -2.05
C LYS A 40 -6.26 2.40 -2.70
N PHE A 41 -5.17 1.94 -2.07
CA PHE A 41 -3.83 1.99 -2.66
C PHE A 41 -3.80 1.34 -4.05
N LYS A 42 -4.32 0.11 -4.16
CA LYS A 42 -4.38 -0.63 -5.42
C LYS A 42 -5.17 0.13 -6.48
N LYS A 43 -6.32 0.70 -6.10
CA LYS A 43 -7.13 1.51 -7.02
C LYS A 43 -6.35 2.73 -7.53
N LEU A 44 -5.73 3.52 -6.64
CA LEU A 44 -4.97 4.72 -7.02
C LEU A 44 -3.83 4.43 -7.99
N VAL A 45 -3.09 3.33 -7.76
CA VAL A 45 -2.00 2.89 -8.65
C VAL A 45 -2.56 2.46 -10.01
N ASN A 46 -3.54 1.56 -10.02
CA ASN A 46 -4.06 0.96 -11.25
C ASN A 46 -4.87 1.95 -12.11
N ASP A 47 -5.54 2.93 -11.50
CA ASP A 47 -6.27 4.00 -12.22
C ASP A 47 -5.32 4.86 -13.06
N LYS A 48 -4.07 5.05 -12.61
CA LYS A 48 -3.05 5.85 -13.30
C LYS A 48 -2.11 5.01 -14.16
N ASN A 49 -1.83 3.76 -13.77
CA ASN A 49 -0.99 2.84 -14.54
C ASN A 49 -1.39 1.38 -14.32
N SER A 50 -2.20 0.84 -15.22
CA SER A 50 -2.68 -0.55 -15.18
C SER A 50 -1.59 -1.61 -15.47
N ASN A 51 -0.39 -1.20 -15.90
CA ASN A 51 0.74 -2.11 -16.11
C ASN A 51 1.48 -2.47 -14.81
N ILE A 52 1.19 -1.76 -13.71
CA ILE A 52 1.75 -2.07 -12.39
C ILE A 52 0.84 -3.11 -11.73
N GLU A 53 1.39 -4.28 -11.43
CA GLU A 53 0.66 -5.31 -10.71
C GLU A 53 0.78 -5.10 -9.19
N VAL A 54 -0.34 -4.79 -8.54
CA VAL A 54 -0.41 -4.69 -7.08
C VAL A 54 -0.78 -6.05 -6.50
N VAL A 55 0.22 -6.70 -5.87
CA VAL A 55 0.10 -8.03 -5.27
C VAL A 55 0.03 -7.90 -3.75
N GLN A 56 -1.17 -8.09 -3.21
CA GLN A 56 -1.37 -8.12 -1.77
C GLN A 56 -1.18 -9.55 -1.26
N LEU A 57 -0.12 -9.77 -0.48
CA LEU A 57 0.10 -11.01 0.25
C LEU A 57 -0.59 -10.95 1.61
N ASP A 58 -0.88 -12.12 2.17
CA ASP A 58 -1.33 -12.26 3.55
C ASP A 58 -0.14 -12.11 4.52
N TRP A 59 0.26 -10.86 4.73
CA TRP A 59 1.37 -10.52 5.64
C TRP A 59 1.01 -10.70 7.12
N TYR A 60 -0.29 -10.79 7.45
CA TYR A 60 -0.79 -10.86 8.82
C TYR A 60 -1.85 -11.99 8.96
N PRO A 61 -1.46 -13.27 8.75
CA PRO A 61 -2.39 -14.40 8.60
C PRO A 61 -3.17 -14.81 9.85
N LYS A 62 -2.96 -14.12 10.97
CA LYS A 62 -3.58 -14.40 12.27
C LYS A 62 -4.43 -13.24 12.77
N GLU A 63 -4.58 -12.20 11.97
CA GLU A 63 -5.23 -10.96 12.35
C GLU A 63 -6.35 -10.69 11.37
N ASP A 64 -7.52 -10.34 11.87
CA ASP A 64 -8.60 -9.81 11.05
C ASP A 64 -8.34 -8.32 10.80
N TYR A 65 -8.50 -7.88 9.55
CA TYR A 65 -8.33 -6.48 9.13
C TYR A 65 -9.61 -5.68 9.36
#